data_AF-A0A081RVZ8-F1
#
_entry.id   AF-A0A081RVZ8-F1
#
_cell.length_a   1.000
_cell.length_b   1.000
_cell.length_c   1.000
_cell.angle_alpha   90.00
_cell.angle_beta   90.00
_cell.angle_gamma   90.00
#
_symmetry.space_group_name_H-M   'P 1'
#
loop_
_entity.id
_entity.type
_entity.pdbx_description
1 polymer ?
#
loop_
_entity_poly.entity_id
_entity_poly.type
_entity_poly.pdbx_seq_one_letter_code
_entity_poly.pdbx_strand_id
1 'polypeptide(L)'
;MNIDELVLNNDTIVWRWKTHSNELLTPSEMSTDHLFYTLRMIWNNFMPTGVRVGDVKLYEFDAFYTPQYMKNAIKYIATELTHRDDIQSIHANEFQQIITWLQTYKLNISG
;
A
#
# COMPACT_ATOMS: atom_id res chain seq x y z
N MET A 1 -13.01 -21.92 -12.08
CA MET A 1 -13.71 -21.06 -11.11
C MET A 1 -13.26 -19.65 -11.40
N ASN A 2 -14.10 -18.87 -12.08
CA ASN A 2 -13.75 -17.54 -12.53
C ASN A 2 -13.97 -16.56 -11.36
N ILE A 3 -12.95 -15.78 -11.04
CA ILE A 3 -12.97 -14.85 -9.88
C ILE A 3 -13.97 -13.69 -10.13
N ASP A 4 -14.39 -13.53 -11.39
CA ASP A 4 -15.30 -12.49 -11.84
C ASP A 4 -16.77 -12.71 -11.40
N GLU A 5 -17.19 -13.94 -11.09
CA GLU A 5 -18.60 -14.25 -10.76
C GLU A 5 -18.97 -14.02 -9.29
N LEU A 6 -17.99 -13.78 -8.40
CA LEU A 6 -18.25 -13.52 -6.98
C LEU A 6 -18.66 -12.07 -6.67
N VAL A 7 -18.74 -11.20 -7.68
CA VAL A 7 -18.89 -9.75 -7.49
C VAL A 7 -20.18 -9.19 -8.13
N LEU A 8 -21.30 -9.89 -7.95
CA LEU A 8 -22.58 -9.40 -8.46
C LEU A 8 -23.69 -9.48 -7.42
N ASN A 9 -23.40 -9.09 -6.18
CA ASN A 9 -24.42 -8.79 -5.17
C ASN A 9 -23.97 -7.61 -4.31
N ASN A 10 -24.24 -6.37 -4.74
CA ASN A 10 -24.32 -5.13 -3.94
C ASN A 10 -23.29 -4.79 -2.83
N ASP A 11 -22.17 -5.50 -2.74
CA ASP A 11 -21.08 -5.26 -1.81
C ASP A 11 -19.95 -4.54 -2.55
N THR A 12 -19.55 -3.38 -2.04
CA THR A 12 -18.31 -2.72 -2.48
C THR A 12 -17.15 -3.71 -2.37
N ILE A 13 -16.46 -4.02 -3.47
CA ILE A 13 -15.24 -4.83 -3.43
C ILE A 13 -14.23 -4.10 -2.54
N VAL A 14 -14.02 -4.62 -1.33
CA VAL A 14 -12.97 -4.11 -0.45
C VAL A 14 -11.66 -4.75 -0.88
N TRP A 15 -10.71 -3.93 -1.32
CA TRP A 15 -9.36 -4.40 -1.66
C TRP A 15 -8.65 -4.96 -0.43
N ARG A 16 -7.91 -6.05 -0.60
CA ARG A 16 -7.18 -6.75 0.47
C ARG A 16 -5.72 -6.96 0.10
N TRP A 17 -4.86 -6.83 1.11
CA TRP A 17 -3.46 -7.19 1.09
C TRP A 17 -3.27 -8.66 1.46
N LYS A 18 -2.67 -9.42 0.55
CA LYS A 18 -2.13 -10.76 0.78
C LYS A 18 -0.81 -10.66 1.55
N THR A 19 -0.78 -11.21 2.76
CA THR A 19 0.42 -11.31 3.57
C THR A 19 1.31 -12.46 3.10
N HIS A 20 2.54 -12.53 3.64
CA HIS A 20 3.44 -13.66 3.42
C HIS A 20 2.86 -15.00 3.93
N SER A 21 1.96 -14.98 4.93
CA SER A 21 1.26 -16.16 5.46
C SER A 21 0.04 -16.57 4.64
N ASN A 22 -0.20 -15.92 3.49
CA ASN A 22 -1.38 -16.07 2.63
C ASN A 22 -2.70 -15.60 3.27
N GLU A 23 -2.63 -14.81 4.34
CA GLU A 23 -3.80 -14.14 4.91
C GLU A 23 -4.19 -12.93 4.04
N LEU A 24 -5.50 -12.66 3.92
CA LEU A 24 -6.03 -11.52 3.17
C LEU A 24 -6.63 -10.48 4.13
N LEU A 25 -5.86 -9.43 4.39
CA LEU A 25 -6.23 -8.34 5.30
C LEU A 25 -6.66 -7.09 4.53
N THR A 26 -7.72 -6.45 4.97
CA THR A 26 -8.02 -5.07 4.60
C THR A 26 -7.03 -4.12 5.31
N PRO A 27 -6.75 -2.92 4.77
CA PRO A 27 -5.87 -1.98 5.43
C PRO A 27 -6.27 -1.65 6.89
N SER A 28 -7.57 -1.57 7.17
CA SER A 28 -8.07 -1.26 8.51
C SER A 28 -7.82 -2.38 9.54
N GLU A 29 -7.68 -3.63 9.09
CA GLU A 29 -7.33 -4.81 9.91
C GLU A 29 -5.83 -4.89 10.23
N MET A 30 -4.99 -4.13 9.51
CA MET A 30 -3.54 -4.11 9.73
C MET A 30 -3.17 -3.08 10.81
N SER A 31 -2.17 -3.41 11.64
CA SER A 31 -1.56 -2.42 12.53
C SER A 31 -0.88 -1.30 11.73
N THR A 32 -0.77 -0.11 12.32
CA THR A 32 -0.16 1.05 11.68
C THR A 32 1.30 0.80 11.27
N ASP A 33 2.07 0.09 12.10
CA ASP A 33 3.43 -0.34 11.73
C ASP A 33 3.42 -1.27 10.51
N HIS A 34 2.51 -2.24 10.45
CA HIS A 34 2.41 -3.17 9.33
C HIS A 34 2.01 -2.45 8.04
N LEU A 35 1.07 -1.50 8.11
CA LEU A 35 0.70 -0.64 6.98
C LEU A 35 1.90 0.15 6.48
N PHE A 36 2.61 0.83 7.38
CA PHE A 36 3.75 1.65 7.04
C PHE A 36 4.87 0.83 6.38
N TYR A 37 5.28 -0.28 7.00
CA TYR A 37 6.35 -1.11 6.44
C TYR A 37 5.96 -1.74 5.10
N THR A 38 4.68 -2.12 4.94
CA THR A 38 4.16 -2.61 3.66
C THR A 38 4.22 -1.51 2.59
N LEU A 39 3.75 -0.31 2.90
CA LEU A 39 3.82 0.81 1.97
C LEU A 39 5.27 1.13 1.58
N ARG A 40 6.17 1.23 2.56
CA ARG A 40 7.59 1.51 2.33
C ARG A 40 8.25 0.44 1.48
N MET A 41 7.96 -0.83 1.75
CA MET A 41 8.45 -1.94 0.94
C MET A 41 8.01 -1.80 -0.52
N ILE A 42 6.72 -1.59 -0.77
CA ILE A 42 6.19 -1.47 -2.13
C ILE A 42 6.80 -0.24 -2.79
N TRP A 43 6.76 0.92 -2.12
CA TRP A 43 7.33 2.16 -2.61
C TRP A 43 8.79 2.01 -3.04
N ASN A 44 9.65 1.50 -2.16
CA ASN A 44 11.08 1.38 -2.45
C ASN A 44 11.40 0.40 -3.59
N ASN A 45 10.55 -0.61 -3.80
CA ASN A 45 10.74 -1.56 -4.90
C ASN A 45 10.40 -0.96 -6.27
N PHE A 46 9.38 -0.11 -6.37
CA PHE A 46 8.88 0.39 -7.66
C PHE A 46 9.39 1.79 -8.02
N MET A 47 9.97 2.51 -7.05
CA MET A 47 10.37 3.90 -7.26
C MET A 47 11.88 4.05 -7.56
N PRO A 48 12.26 5.07 -8.37
CA PRO A 48 13.66 5.38 -8.65
C PRO A 48 14.46 5.66 -7.37
N THR A 49 15.77 5.36 -7.38
CA THR A 49 16.65 5.49 -6.20
C THR A 49 16.57 6.85 -5.51
N GLY A 50 16.42 7.95 -6.27
CA GLY A 50 16.39 9.32 -5.72
C GLY A 50 15.14 9.67 -4.92
N VAL A 51 14.13 8.79 -4.88
CA VAL A 51 12.86 9.03 -4.17
C VAL A 51 12.50 7.89 -3.21
N ARG A 52 13.42 6.95 -2.99
CA ARG A 52 13.28 5.89 -1.97
C ARG A 52 13.43 6.49 -0.57
N VAL A 53 12.79 5.89 0.42
CA VAL A 53 12.76 6.39 1.80
C VAL A 53 13.25 5.35 2.80
N GLY A 54 13.80 5.83 3.91
CA GLY A 54 14.25 5.01 5.02
C GLY A 54 15.42 4.08 4.68
N ASP A 55 15.55 3.02 5.47
CA ASP A 55 16.51 1.94 5.20
C ASP A 55 15.99 1.04 4.07
N VAL A 56 16.61 1.15 2.89
CA VAL A 56 16.11 0.56 1.64
C VAL A 56 16.45 -0.92 1.59
N LYS A 57 15.41 -1.74 1.56
CA LYS A 57 15.47 -3.16 1.22
C LYS A 57 14.58 -3.44 0.02
N LEU A 58 15.15 -4.09 -1.00
CA LEU A 58 14.41 -4.54 -2.19
C LEU A 58 14.01 -6.00 -2.02
N TYR A 59 12.90 -6.37 -2.65
CA TYR A 59 12.24 -7.66 -2.49
C TYR A 59 11.88 -8.23 -3.84
N GLU A 60 11.99 -9.56 -3.96
CA GLU A 60 11.45 -10.29 -5.09
C GLU A 60 9.99 -10.63 -4.80
N PHE A 61 9.10 -10.18 -5.68
CA PHE A 61 7.68 -10.47 -5.57
C PHE A 61 7.31 -11.66 -6.46
N ASP A 62 6.45 -12.54 -5.94
CA ASP A 62 5.88 -13.63 -6.73
C ASP A 62 4.87 -13.12 -7.79
N ALA A 63 4.42 -14.02 -8.66
CA ALA A 63 3.53 -13.69 -9.78
C ALA A 63 2.14 -13.15 -9.36
N PHE A 64 1.72 -13.33 -8.10
CA PHE A 64 0.46 -12.78 -7.60
C PHE A 64 0.51 -11.25 -7.52
N TYR A 65 1.66 -10.67 -7.17
CA TYR A 65 1.82 -9.23 -6.96
C TYR A 65 2.04 -8.47 -8.26
N THR A 66 0.98 -8.41 -9.07
CA THR A 66 1.01 -7.68 -10.35
C THR A 66 1.26 -6.17 -10.15
N PRO A 67 1.77 -5.45 -11.16
CA PRO A 67 1.92 -4.00 -11.09
C PRO A 67 0.63 -3.26 -10.72
N GLN A 68 -0.52 -3.72 -11.22
CA GLN A 68 -1.82 -3.15 -10.89
C GLN A 68 -2.21 -3.40 -9.43
N TYR A 69 -1.93 -4.59 -8.91
CA TYR A 69 -2.15 -4.92 -7.51
C TYR A 69 -1.29 -4.06 -6.59
N MET A 70 -0.02 -3.83 -6.94
CA MET A 70 0.89 -2.97 -6.17
C MET A 70 0.49 -1.48 -6.23
N LYS A 71 0.04 -1.00 -7.38
CA LYS A 71 -0.52 0.36 -7.51
C LYS A 71 -1.75 0.54 -6.61
N ASN A 72 -2.65 -0.45 -6.58
CA ASN A 72 -3.79 -0.45 -5.68
C ASN A 72 -3.34 -0.49 -4.21
N ALA A 73 -2.33 -1.30 -3.88
CA ALA A 73 -1.77 -1.35 -2.54
C ALA A 73 -1.27 0.02 -2.07
N ILE A 74 -0.49 0.74 -2.91
CA ILE A 74 -0.06 2.12 -2.60
C ILE A 74 -1.28 3.00 -2.33
N LYS A 75 -2.30 2.97 -3.20
CA LYS A 75 -3.52 3.79 -3.02
C LYS A 75 -4.20 3.49 -1.69
N TYR A 76 -4.62 2.24 -1.45
CA TYR A 76 -5.43 1.89 -0.29
C TYR A 76 -4.68 2.00 1.03
N ILE A 77 -3.41 1.58 1.07
CA ILE A 77 -2.59 1.66 2.28
C ILE A 77 -2.23 3.11 2.62
N ALA A 78 -1.84 3.92 1.63
CA ALA A 78 -1.54 5.32 1.88
C ALA A 78 -2.79 6.06 2.36
N THR A 79 -3.96 5.81 1.76
CA THR A 79 -5.23 6.39 2.24
C THR A 79 -5.53 5.96 3.67
N GLU A 80 -5.39 4.68 4.04
CA GLU A 80 -5.61 4.26 5.43
C GLU A 80 -4.66 4.99 6.40
N LEU A 81 -3.36 5.08 6.05
CA LEU A 81 -2.36 5.76 6.87
C LEU A 81 -2.66 7.26 7.05
N THR A 82 -3.35 7.93 6.12
CA THR A 82 -3.79 9.33 6.33
C THR A 82 -4.88 9.48 7.39
N HIS A 83 -5.57 8.40 7.75
CA HIS A 83 -6.62 8.39 8.77
C HIS A 83 -6.15 7.84 10.12
N ARG A 84 -4.91 7.33 10.21
CA ARG A 84 -4.31 6.82 11.46
C ARG A 84 -3.70 7.98 12.27
N ASP A 85 -3.98 8.02 13.56
CA ASP A 85 -3.44 8.98 14.52
C ASP A 85 -2.30 8.39 15.37
N ASP A 86 -2.04 7.09 15.26
CA ASP A 86 -1.07 6.32 16.03
C ASP A 86 0.25 6.05 15.28
N ILE A 87 0.52 6.75 14.18
CA ILE A 87 1.77 6.61 13.43
C ILE A 87 2.97 7.14 14.24
N GLN A 88 4.04 6.35 14.32
CA GLN A 88 5.26 6.76 15.00
C GLN A 88 5.92 7.94 14.26
N SER A 89 6.51 8.88 15.01
CA SER A 89 7.07 10.11 14.41
C SER A 89 8.14 9.84 13.35
N ILE A 90 8.95 8.77 13.52
CA ILE A 90 9.94 8.37 12.52
C ILE A 90 9.29 7.89 11.21
N HIS A 91 8.20 7.13 11.30
CA HIS A 91 7.44 6.66 10.15
C HIS A 91 6.67 7.80 9.47
N ALA A 92 6.14 8.74 10.25
CA ALA A 92 5.42 9.91 9.73
C ALA A 92 6.29 10.75 8.77
N ASN A 93 7.58 10.93 9.09
CA ASN A 93 8.51 11.67 8.22
C ASN A 93 8.74 10.97 6.87
N GLU A 94 8.90 9.64 6.87
CA GLU A 94 9.04 8.85 5.64
C GLU A 94 7.74 8.81 4.84
N PHE A 95 6.60 8.67 5.53
CA PHE A 95 5.28 8.69 4.91
C PHE A 95 4.98 10.05 4.27
N GLN A 96 5.32 11.16 4.92
CA GLN A 96 5.13 12.51 4.37
C GLN A 96 5.93 12.71 3.07
N GLN A 97 7.13 12.15 2.96
CA GLN A 97 7.92 12.20 1.72
C GLN A 97 7.21 11.46 0.57
N ILE A 98 6.67 10.27 0.87
CA ILE A 98 5.89 9.47 -0.09
C ILE A 98 4.66 10.27 -0.55
N ILE A 99 3.86 10.81 0.39
CA ILE A 99 2.66 11.58 0.07
C ILE A 99 2.97 12.83 -0.75
N THR A 100 4.02 13.57 -0.39
CA THR A 100 4.45 14.77 -1.11
C THR A 100 4.82 14.46 -2.56
N TRP A 101 5.50 13.33 -2.78
CA TRP A 101 5.82 12.89 -4.14
C TRP A 101 4.57 12.51 -4.92
N LEU A 102 3.67 11.73 -4.32
CA LEU A 102 2.42 11.28 -4.94
C LEU A 102 1.54 12.45 -5.38
N GLN A 103 1.47 13.50 -4.54
CA GLN A 103 0.76 14.75 -4.85
C GLN A 103 1.43 15.55 -5.97
N THR A 104 2.76 15.67 -5.92
CA THR A 104 3.55 16.42 -6.92
C THR A 104 3.45 15.79 -8.31
N TYR A 105 3.50 14.47 -8.40
CA TYR A 105 3.55 13.73 -9.67
C TYR A 105 2.21 13.10 -10.07
N LYS A 106 1.11 13.55 -9.46
CA LYS A 106 -0.30 13.19 -9.73
C LYS A 106 -0.55 11.70 -9.94
N LEU A 107 -0.36 10.92 -8.90
CA LEU A 107 -1.32 9.86 -8.62
C LEU A 107 -2.45 10.52 -7.82
N ASN A 108 -3.64 10.72 -8.41
CA ASN A 108 -4.79 11.25 -7.69
C ASN A 108 -5.18 10.25 -6.59
N ILE A 109 -4.71 10.48 -5.36
CA ILE A 109 -5.07 9.70 -4.14
C ILE A 109 -6.09 10.47 -3.32
N SER A 110 -7.05 11.09 -4.00
CA SER A 110 -8.19 11.77 -3.40
C SER A 110 -9.45 11.20 -4.04
N GLY A 111 -10.26 10.54 -3.20
CA GLY A 111 -11.68 10.19 -3.43
C GLY A 111 -12.00 9.50 -4.74
#